data_AF-A0A820SMB5-F1
#
_entry.id   AF-A0A820SMB5-F1
#
_cell.length_a   1.000
_cell.length_b   1.000
_cell.length_c   1.000
_cell.angle_alpha   90.00
_cell.angle_beta   90.00
_cell.angle_gamma   90.00
#
_symmetry.space_group_name_H-M   'P 1'
#
loop_
_entity.id
_entity.type
_entity.pdbx_description
1 polymer ?
#
loop_
_entity_poly.entity_id
_entity_poly.type
_entity_poly.pdbx_seq_one_letter_code
_entity_poly.pdbx_strand_id
1 'polypeptide(L)' 'MATWNDNDIYEWLQSLGGDYKVYADRFKKEKVDGFQLFMYFNRYTLLKLGITNENHQQKILDDIQRLKNLHMSAF' A
#
# COMPACT_ATOMS: atom_id res chain seq x y z
N MET A 1 -6.24 16.23 9.28
CA MET A 1 -5.63 14.90 9.09
C MET A 1 -5.10 14.87 7.67
N ALA A 2 -3.79 14.71 7.47
CA ALA A 2 -3.26 14.55 6.13
C ALA A 2 -3.53 13.10 5.69
N THR A 3 -4.54 12.92 4.84
CA THR A 3 -4.77 11.65 4.14
C THR A 3 -3.64 11.46 3.16
N TRP A 4 -3.02 10.28 3.14
CA TRP A 4 -2.00 9.95 2.15
C TRP A 4 -2.60 10.11 0.75
N ASN A 5 -1.90 10.84 -0.12
CA ASN A 5 -2.20 10.90 -1.54
C ASN A 5 -1.46 9.79 -2.30
N ASP A 6 -1.63 9.74 -3.62
CA ASP A 6 -1.00 8.75 -4.49
C ASP A 6 0.54 8.85 -4.52
N ASN A 7 1.12 10.04 -4.31
CA ASN A 7 2.57 10.21 -4.18
C ASN A 7 3.09 9.61 -2.88
N ASP A 8 2.40 9.83 -1.75
CA ASP A 8 2.81 9.27 -0.46
C ASP A 8 2.84 7.73 -0.52
N ILE A 9 1.85 7.13 -1.20
CA ILE A 9 1.77 5.68 -1.43
C ILE A 9 2.87 5.21 -2.38
N TYR A 10 3.17 5.98 -3.42
CA TYR A 10 4.24 5.69 -4.37
C TYR A 10 5.62 5.65 -3.69
N GLU A 11 5.90 6.64 -2.84
CA GLU A 11 7.15 6.71 -2.09
C GLU A 11 7.24 5.59 -1.05
N TRP A 12 6.15 5.33 -0.32
CA TRP A 12 6.09 4.23 0.65
C TRP A 12 6.36 2.88 -0.01
N LEU A 13 5.73 2.55 -1.14
CA LEU A 13 5.96 1.27 -1.81
C LEU A 13 7.41 1.11 -2.27
N GLN A 14 8.03 2.17 -2.82
CA GLN A 14 9.44 2.12 -3.20
C GLN A 14 10.37 1.93 -1.99
N SER A 15 10.00 2.46 -0.82
CA SER A 15 10.77 2.27 0.42
C SER A 15 10.82 0.82 0.89
N LEU A 16 9.91 -0.05 0.42
CA LEU A 16 9.89 -1.48 0.76
C LEU A 16 10.96 -2.30 0.03
N GLY A 17 11.61 -1.71 -0.99
CA GLY A 17 12.70 -2.33 -1.75
C GLY A 17 12.47 -2.34 -3.26
N GLY A 18 13.51 -2.71 -4.02
CA GLY A 18 13.51 -2.67 -5.49
C GLY A 18 12.38 -3.44 -6.15
N ASP A 19 11.99 -4.59 -5.59
CA ASP A 19 10.92 -5.44 -6.11
C ASP A 19 9.53 -4.77 -6.05
N TYR A 20 9.36 -3.78 -5.18
CA TYR A 20 8.10 -3.07 -4.98
C TYR A 20 7.94 -1.85 -5.89
N LYS A 21 9.00 -1.44 -6.62
CA LYS A 21 8.94 -0.31 -7.55
C LYS A 21 7.88 -0.51 -8.64
N VAL A 22 7.81 -1.73 -9.19
CA VAL A 22 6.81 -2.08 -10.21
C VAL A 22 5.38 -1.99 -9.66
N TYR A 23 5.20 -2.26 -8.36
CA TYR A 23 3.91 -2.14 -7.70
C TYR A 23 3.56 -0.68 -7.43
N ALA A 24 4.55 0.14 -7.05
CA ALA A 24 4.37 1.58 -6.88
C ALA A 24 3.81 2.23 -8.16
N ASP A 25 4.40 1.94 -9.31
CA ASP A 25 3.93 2.48 -10.60
C ASP A 25 2.47 2.07 -10.89
N ARG A 26 2.07 0.84 -10.53
CA ARG A 26 0.68 0.37 -10.68
C ARG A 26 -0.28 1.11 -9.75
N PHE A 27 0.08 1.26 -8.48
CA PHE A 27 -0.77 1.96 -7.51
C PHE A 27 -0.98 3.42 -7.93
N LYS A 28 0.08 4.07 -8.41
CA LYS A 28 0.02 5.44 -8.91
C LYS A 28 -0.83 5.57 -10.17
N LYS A 29 -0.70 4.63 -11.12
CA LYS A 29 -1.54 4.59 -12.33
C LYS A 29 -3.03 4.45 -11.99
N GLU A 30 -3.35 3.62 -11.00
CA GLU A 30 -4.72 3.42 -10.50
C GLU A 30 -5.19 4.54 -9.54
N LYS A 31 -4.34 5.54 -9.29
CA LYS A 31 -4.60 6.67 -8.39
C LYS A 31 -5.04 6.24 -6.99
N VAL A 32 -4.40 5.18 -6.47
CA VAL A 32 -4.68 4.68 -5.14
C VAL A 32 -4.31 5.74 -4.11
N ASP A 33 -5.27 6.16 -3.29
CA ASP A 33 -5.05 7.05 -2.16
C ASP A 33 -5.06 6.31 -0.82
N GLY A 34 -4.75 7.02 0.26
CA GLY A 34 -4.69 6.47 1.62
C GLY A 34 -6.02 5.91 2.09
N PHE A 35 -7.15 6.51 1.69
CA PHE A 35 -8.46 6.00 2.05
C PHE A 35 -8.70 4.63 1.41
N GLN A 36 -8.43 4.50 0.12
CA GLN A 36 -8.56 3.24 -0.59
C GLN A 36 -7.61 2.17 -0.04
N LEU A 37 -6.33 2.54 0.17
CA LEU A 37 -5.31 1.67 0.72
C LEU A 37 -5.71 1.12 2.09
N PHE A 38 -6.14 1.99 3.01
CA PHE A 38 -6.44 1.56 4.36
C PHE A 38 -7.81 0.88 4.47
N MET A 39 -8.81 1.23 3.68
CA MET A 39 -10.15 0.66 3.83
C MET A 39 -10.40 -0.61 3.01
N TYR A 40 -9.78 -0.74 1.83
CA TYR A 40 -10.19 -1.74 0.83
C TYR A 40 -9.09 -2.71 0.38
N PHE A 41 -7.84 -2.48 0.75
CA PHE A 41 -6.78 -3.41 0.35
C PHE A 41 -6.80 -4.69 1.18
N ASN A 42 -6.85 -5.80 0.45
CA ASN A 42 -6.74 -7.16 0.94
C ASN A 42 -6.02 -8.00 -0.14
N ARG A 43 -5.81 -9.28 0.10
CA ARG A 43 -5.14 -10.18 -0.86
C ARG A 43 -5.81 -10.19 -2.23
N TYR A 44 -7.13 -10.16 -2.29
CA TYR A 44 -7.87 -10.16 -3.55
C TYR A 44 -7.65 -8.86 -4.34
N THR A 45 -7.63 -7.70 -3.67
CA THR A 45 -7.31 -6.41 -4.30
C THR A 45 -5.88 -6.40 -4.86
N LEU A 46 -4.91 -6.94 -4.11
CA LEU A 46 -3.52 -7.06 -4.56
C LEU A 46 -3.37 -8.01 -5.76
N LEU A 47 -4.10 -9.13 -5.78
CA LEU A 47 -4.15 -10.03 -6.93
C LEU A 47 -4.71 -9.34 -8.18
N LYS A 48 -5.77 -8.54 -8.04
CA LYS A 48 -6.33 -7.74 -9.14
C LYS A 48 -5.34 -6.71 -9.70
N LEU A 49 -4.46 -6.17 -8.85
CA LEU A 49 -3.36 -5.31 -9.26
C LEU A 49 -2.17 -6.08 -9.84
N GLY A 50 -2.31 -7.40 -10.01
CA GLY A 50 -1.29 -8.29 -10.57
C GLY A 50 -0.09 -8.52 -9.65
N ILE A 51 -0.26 -8.35 -8.33
CA ILE A 51 0.73 -8.69 -7.31
C ILE A 51 0.44 -10.12 -6.88
N THR A 52 1.04 -11.09 -7.58
CA THR A 52 0.77 -12.53 -7.38
C THR A 52 1.73 -13.20 -6.41
N ASN A 53 2.87 -12.58 -6.10
CA ASN A 53 3.83 -13.12 -5.13
C ASN A 53 3.26 -13.00 -3.70
N GLU A 54 3.04 -14.15 -3.05
CA GLU A 54 2.39 -14.21 -1.74
C GLU A 54 3.21 -13.55 -0.62
N ASN A 55 4.54 -13.62 -0.69
CA ASN A 55 5.42 -12.96 0.27
C ASN A 55 5.33 -11.43 0.14
N HIS A 56 5.27 -10.92 -1.09
CA HIS A 56 5.09 -9.48 -1.35
C HIS A 56 3.70 -9.02 -0.88
N GLN A 57 2.65 -9.82 -1.15
CA GLN A 57 1.31 -9.52 -0.65
C GLN A 57 1.30 -9.44 0.88
N GLN A 58 1.88 -10.42 1.57
CA GLN A 58 1.91 -10.45 3.03
C GLN A 58 2.66 -9.22 3.56
N LYS A 59 3.85 -8.91 3.00
CA LYS A 59 4.64 -7.74 3.43
C LYS A 59 3.89 -6.42 3.26
N ILE A 60 3.18 -6.24 2.14
CA ILE A 60 2.36 -5.04 1.89
C ILE A 60 1.22 -4.94 2.91
N LEU A 61 0.52 -6.04 3.18
CA LEU A 61 -0.60 -6.07 4.13
C LEU A 61 -0.14 -5.82 5.57
N ASP A 62 0.99 -6.40 5.97
CA ASP A 62 1.59 -6.18 7.29
C ASP A 62 1.98 -4.71 7.47
N ASP A 63 2.58 -4.08 6.46
CA ASP A 63 2.93 -2.67 6.52
C ASP A 63 1.70 -1.75 6.52
N ILE A 64 0.65 -2.07 5.75
CA ILE A 64 -0.64 -1.37 5.83
C ILE A 64 -1.19 -1.44 7.24
N GLN A 65 -1.17 -2.60 7.89
CA GLN A 65 -1.64 -2.74 9.27
C GLN A 65 -0.79 -1.95 10.26
N ARG A 66 0.54 -1.96 10.09
CA ARG A 66 1.45 -1.15 10.90
C ARG A 66 1.15 0.35 10.77
N LEU A 67 0.97 0.84 9.54
CA LEU A 67 0.65 2.25 9.27
C LEU A 67 -0.69 2.66 9.89
N LYS A 68 -1.72 1.81 9.78
CA LYS A 68 -3.01 2.00 10.45
C LYS A 68 -2.83 2.14 11.96
N ASN A 69 -2.06 1.24 12.57
CA ASN A 69 -1.85 1.24 14.01
C ASN A 69 -1.14 2.52 14.45
N LEU A 70 -0.09 2.96 13.75
CA LEU A 70 0.63 4.20 14.06
C LEU A 70 -0.28 5.44 13.98
N HIS A 71 -1.17 5.48 13.00
CA HIS A 71 -2.15 6.57 12.86
C HIS A 71 -3.30 6.49 13.88
N MET A 72 -3.65 5.30 14.38
CA MET A 72 -4.70 5.06 15.37
C MET A 72 -4.20 5.12 16.82
N SER A 73 -2.89 5.10 17.05
CA SER A 73 -2.27 5.21 18.38
C SER A 73 -1.85 6.64 18.74
N ALA A 74 -2.19 7.64 17.91
CA ALA A 74 -1.94 9.05 18.18
C ALA A 74 -3.08 9.72 19.00
N PHE A 75 -3.84 8.91 19.75
CA PHE A 75 -4.94 9.32 20.62
C PHE A 75 -4.65 8.95 22.07
#